data_AF-A0A1I4GGN9-F1
#
_entry.id   AF-A0A1I4GGN9-F1
#
_cell.length_a   1.000
_cell.length_b   1.000
_cell.length_c   1.000
_cell.angle_alpha   90.00
_cell.angle_beta   90.00
_cell.angle_gamma   90.00
#
_symmetry.space_group_name_H-M   'P 1'
#
loop_
_entity.id
_entity.type
_entity.pdbx_description
1 polymer ?
#
loop_
_entity_poly.entity_id
_entity_poly.type
_entity_poly.pdbx_seq_one_letter_code
_entity_poly.pdbx_strand_id
1 'polypeptide(L)'
;MEGFVVLIGSCARGTQQAWSDVDVLRVQTQSTPDVSKYGTFVSYIDLEEDEFESLFQNGSLFLLHAFTEGVLLQGDSEQWGKLRQTFVLTDDHSSLVREYLDVLQSLNSSPVYMDAYVPYLSNTCKAMKNIGIGVLAQKRKFIFEKHLALELGCHLSIQQTKLLMVANNTFERGIPIDQGMLHELKVEATNWGENWKEYARRAVQ
;
A
#
# COMPACT_ATOMS: atom_id res chain seq x y z
N MET A 1 -26.00 -5.60 -5.52
CA MET A 1 -25.63 -6.63 -4.50
C MET A 1 -25.92 -6.06 -3.08
N GLU A 2 -25.96 -6.85 -2.00
CA GLU A 2 -26.01 -6.23 -0.65
C GLU A 2 -24.64 -5.61 -0.33
N GLY A 3 -24.61 -4.43 0.28
CA GLY A 3 -23.36 -3.74 0.54
C GLY A 3 -22.53 -4.38 1.65
N PHE A 4 -21.20 -4.35 1.51
CA PHE A 4 -20.26 -4.89 2.50
C PHE A 4 -19.42 -3.79 3.13
N VAL A 5 -19.11 -3.95 4.41
CA VAL A 5 -18.08 -3.14 5.08
C VAL A 5 -17.05 -4.05 5.70
N VAL A 6 -15.79 -3.86 5.34
CA VAL A 6 -14.68 -4.75 5.69
C VAL A 6 -13.53 -3.92 6.26
N LEU A 7 -13.10 -4.25 7.48
CA LEU A 7 -11.86 -3.73 8.04
C LEU A 7 -10.69 -4.43 7.35
N ILE A 8 -9.72 -3.67 6.84
CA ILE A 8 -8.53 -4.21 6.18
C ILE A 8 -7.25 -3.64 6.83
N GLY A 9 -6.10 -4.05 6.31
CA GLY A 9 -4.80 -3.47 6.70
C GLY A 9 -4.33 -3.91 8.09
N SER A 10 -3.49 -3.09 8.70
CA SER A 10 -2.78 -3.47 9.94
C SER A 10 -3.73 -3.73 11.12
N CYS A 11 -4.85 -3.01 11.21
CA CYS A 11 -5.87 -3.21 12.24
C CYS A 11 -6.59 -4.55 12.08
N ALA A 12 -6.88 -4.98 10.86
CA ALA A 12 -7.48 -6.30 10.61
C ALA A 12 -6.52 -7.45 10.96
N ARG A 13 -5.22 -7.26 10.73
CA ARG A 13 -4.17 -8.22 11.09
C ARG A 13 -3.79 -8.25 12.57
N GLY A 14 -4.12 -7.22 13.34
CA GLY A 14 -3.61 -7.07 14.71
C GLY A 14 -2.14 -6.61 14.80
N THR A 15 -1.57 -6.08 13.71
CA THR A 15 -0.18 -5.58 13.65
C THR A 15 -0.08 -4.06 13.68
N GLN A 16 -1.17 -3.38 14.05
CA GLN A 16 -1.24 -1.94 14.09
C GLN A 16 -0.29 -1.32 15.12
N GLN A 17 0.21 -0.13 14.80
CA GLN A 17 0.97 0.73 15.71
C GLN A 17 0.09 1.88 16.20
N ALA A 18 0.54 2.64 17.20
CA ALA A 18 -0.24 3.76 17.75
C ALA A 18 -0.61 4.85 16.71
N TRP A 19 0.10 4.89 15.60
CA TRP A 19 -0.09 5.81 14.47
C TRP A 19 -0.63 5.11 13.21
N SER A 20 -1.07 3.85 13.30
CA SER A 20 -1.72 3.17 12.19
C SER A 20 -3.09 3.78 11.91
N ASP A 21 -3.43 3.87 10.63
CA ASP A 21 -4.77 4.24 10.20
C ASP A 21 -5.67 3.00 10.26
N VAL A 22 -6.97 3.23 10.47
CA VAL A 22 -8.02 2.21 10.39
C VAL A 22 -8.53 2.20 8.95
N ASP A 23 -8.09 1.21 8.17
CA ASP A 23 -8.50 1.08 6.77
C ASP A 23 -9.83 0.32 6.66
N VAL A 24 -10.85 0.94 6.06
CA VAL A 24 -12.19 0.36 5.90
C VAL A 24 -12.57 0.36 4.42
N LEU A 25 -12.74 -0.84 3.86
CA LEU A 25 -13.31 -1.05 2.54
C LEU A 25 -14.84 -1.07 2.64
N ARG A 26 -15.51 -0.23 1.83
CA ARG A 26 -16.96 -0.19 1.68
C ARG A 26 -17.30 -0.55 0.24
N VAL A 27 -18.11 -1.59 0.05
CA VAL A 27 -18.55 -2.06 -1.28
C VAL A 27 -20.05 -1.81 -1.38
N GLN A 28 -20.47 -1.01 -2.36
CA GLN A 28 -21.89 -0.65 -2.60
C GLN A 28 -22.61 -0.13 -1.35
N THR A 29 -21.91 0.60 -0.49
CA THR A 29 -22.50 1.15 0.73
C THR A 29 -21.72 2.37 1.19
N GLN A 30 -22.43 3.28 1.86
CA GLN A 30 -21.84 4.43 2.53
C GLN A 30 -21.93 4.30 4.06
N SER A 31 -22.28 3.12 4.56
CA SER A 31 -22.34 2.85 6.00
C SER A 31 -20.99 3.09 6.67
N THR A 32 -21.02 3.73 7.83
CA THR A 32 -19.85 4.04 8.65
C THR A 32 -19.97 3.31 10.00
N PRO A 33 -19.55 2.02 10.09
CA PRO A 33 -19.60 1.30 11.36
C PRO A 33 -18.68 1.98 12.38
N ASP A 34 -19.02 1.82 13.66
CA ASP A 34 -18.15 2.26 14.75
C ASP A 34 -16.87 1.41 14.78
N VAL A 35 -15.77 2.03 14.36
CA VAL A 35 -14.43 1.45 14.35
C VAL A 35 -13.49 2.11 15.36
N SER A 36 -14.03 2.91 16.28
CA SER A 36 -13.24 3.68 17.27
C SER A 36 -12.31 2.80 18.13
N LYS A 37 -12.69 1.54 18.38
CA LYS A 37 -11.86 0.56 19.09
C LYS A 37 -10.56 0.18 18.38
N TYR A 38 -10.44 0.44 17.08
CA TYR A 38 -9.25 0.13 16.28
C TYR A 38 -8.29 1.31 16.15
N GLY A 39 -8.77 2.55 16.34
CA GLY A 39 -7.97 3.76 16.20
C GLY A 39 -8.83 5.00 15.93
N THR A 40 -8.16 6.15 15.86
CA THR A 40 -8.80 7.47 15.72
C THR A 40 -8.84 7.97 14.28
N PHE A 41 -7.92 7.54 13.43
CA PHE A 41 -7.84 7.97 12.02
C PHE A 41 -8.40 6.87 11.14
N VAL A 42 -9.52 7.15 10.47
CA VAL A 42 -10.20 6.18 9.61
C VAL A 42 -10.01 6.58 8.14
N SER A 43 -9.53 5.64 7.35
CA SER A 43 -9.38 5.75 5.90
C SER A 43 -10.46 4.90 5.24
N TYR A 44 -11.38 5.52 4.51
CA TYR A 44 -12.42 4.81 3.77
C TYR A 44 -12.00 4.62 2.31
N ILE A 45 -12.17 3.38 1.83
CA ILE A 45 -12.01 3.02 0.43
C ILE A 45 -13.37 2.58 -0.07
N ASP A 46 -13.95 3.37 -0.97
CA ASP A 46 -15.28 3.12 -1.51
C ASP A 46 -15.14 2.46 -2.87
N LEU A 47 -15.86 1.35 -3.05
CA LEU A 47 -16.01 0.69 -4.33
C LEU A 47 -17.49 0.64 -4.70
N GLU A 48 -17.81 1.20 -5.85
CA GLU A 48 -19.10 0.97 -6.49
C GLU A 48 -19.18 -0.46 -7.07
N GLU A 49 -20.36 -0.85 -7.53
CA GLU A 49 -20.63 -2.22 -8.01
C GLU A 49 -19.69 -2.63 -9.15
N ASP A 50 -19.57 -1.77 -10.15
CA ASP A 50 -18.76 -1.97 -11.35
C ASP A 50 -17.27 -2.02 -11.05
N GLU A 51 -16.78 -1.16 -10.14
CA GLU A 51 -15.39 -1.17 -9.69
C GLU A 51 -15.05 -2.46 -8.95
N PHE A 52 -15.91 -2.90 -8.02
CA PHE A 52 -15.72 -4.14 -7.29
C PHE A 52 -15.74 -5.35 -8.23
N GLU A 53 -16.72 -5.43 -9.14
CA GLU A 53 -16.82 -6.52 -10.12
C GLU A 53 -15.60 -6.56 -11.03
N SER A 54 -15.14 -5.41 -11.52
CA SER A 54 -13.92 -5.31 -12.33
C SER A 54 -12.70 -5.83 -11.58
N LEU A 55 -12.49 -5.39 -10.33
CA LEU A 55 -11.38 -5.88 -9.50
C LEU A 55 -11.49 -7.37 -9.19
N PHE A 56 -12.72 -7.88 -9.02
CA PHE A 56 -12.99 -9.29 -8.73
C PHE A 56 -12.66 -10.16 -9.94
N GLN A 57 -13.15 -9.78 -11.13
CA GLN A 57 -12.92 -10.50 -12.37
C GLN A 57 -11.45 -10.47 -12.80
N ASN A 58 -10.77 -9.34 -12.57
CA ASN A 58 -9.34 -9.19 -12.87
C ASN A 58 -8.43 -9.87 -11.84
N GLY A 59 -8.98 -10.44 -10.76
CA GLY A 59 -8.19 -11.10 -9.73
C GLY A 59 -7.22 -10.15 -9.03
N SER A 60 -7.70 -8.98 -8.60
CA SER A 60 -6.88 -7.92 -7.99
C SER A 60 -6.21 -8.32 -6.67
N LEU A 61 -4.94 -7.97 -6.50
CA LEU A 61 -4.22 -8.11 -5.21
C LEU A 61 -4.88 -7.33 -4.06
N PHE A 62 -5.58 -6.23 -4.37
CA PHE A 62 -6.33 -5.48 -3.38
C PHE A 62 -7.49 -6.29 -2.80
N LEU A 63 -8.26 -6.97 -3.66
CA LEU A 63 -9.35 -7.84 -3.19
C LEU A 63 -8.83 -9.11 -2.55
N LEU A 64 -7.71 -9.68 -3.03
CA LEU A 64 -7.06 -10.78 -2.34
C LEU A 64 -6.77 -10.39 -0.88
N HIS A 65 -6.13 -9.24 -0.68
CA HIS A 65 -5.84 -8.68 0.65
C HIS A 65 -7.09 -8.58 1.52
N ALA A 66 -8.17 -7.99 0.99
CA ALA A 66 -9.43 -7.85 1.71
C ALA A 66 -10.08 -9.22 2.05
N PHE A 67 -10.01 -10.20 1.15
CA PHE A 67 -10.56 -11.53 1.38
C PHE A 67 -9.72 -12.38 2.34
N THR A 68 -8.39 -12.23 2.34
CA THR A 68 -7.51 -13.06 3.18
C THR A 68 -7.36 -12.52 4.59
N GLU A 69 -7.15 -11.21 4.72
CA GLU A 69 -6.82 -10.57 5.99
C GLU A 69 -7.96 -9.71 6.54
N GLY A 70 -8.95 -9.38 5.72
CA GLY A 70 -10.04 -8.49 6.11
C GLY A 70 -11.00 -9.12 7.11
N VAL A 71 -11.57 -8.26 7.96
CA VAL A 71 -12.61 -8.61 8.93
C VAL A 71 -13.92 -7.98 8.47
N LEU A 72 -14.91 -8.82 8.14
CA LEU A 72 -16.24 -8.36 7.77
C LEU A 72 -16.91 -7.69 8.99
N LEU A 73 -17.23 -6.41 8.86
CA LEU A 73 -17.92 -5.62 9.89
C LEU A 73 -19.43 -5.59 9.65
N GLN A 74 -19.86 -5.54 8.38
CA GLN A 74 -21.27 -5.48 7.97
C GLN A 74 -21.48 -6.17 6.61
N GLY A 75 -22.69 -6.69 6.39
CA GLY A 75 -23.12 -7.40 5.17
C GLY A 75 -23.36 -8.90 5.42
N ASP A 76 -23.85 -9.61 4.41
CA ASP A 76 -24.11 -11.05 4.47
C ASP A 76 -22.79 -11.85 4.50
N SER A 77 -22.55 -12.55 5.61
CA SER A 77 -21.32 -13.33 5.82
C SER A 77 -21.23 -14.58 4.94
N GLU A 78 -22.36 -15.18 4.57
CA GLU A 78 -22.41 -16.31 3.65
C GLU A 78 -22.07 -15.85 2.23
N GLN A 79 -22.63 -14.72 1.80
CA GLN A 79 -22.33 -14.14 0.49
C GLN A 79 -20.86 -13.70 0.39
N TRP A 80 -20.35 -13.00 1.41
CA TRP A 80 -18.93 -12.64 1.47
C TRP A 80 -18.02 -13.87 1.45
N GLY A 81 -18.41 -14.93 2.18
CA GLY A 81 -17.73 -16.22 2.15
C GLY A 81 -17.68 -16.85 0.76
N LYS A 82 -18.79 -16.82 0.02
CA LYS A 82 -18.86 -17.30 -1.38
C LYS A 82 -17.95 -16.50 -2.31
N LEU A 83 -17.97 -15.16 -2.21
CA LEU A 83 -17.08 -14.29 -2.98
C LEU A 83 -15.62 -14.65 -2.71
N ARG A 84 -15.23 -14.77 -1.43
CA ARG A 84 -13.88 -15.19 -1.03
C ARG A 84 -13.49 -16.56 -1.59
N GLN A 85 -14.40 -17.54 -1.61
CA GLN A 85 -14.12 -18.89 -2.08
C GLN A 85 -14.00 -18.99 -3.61
N THR A 86 -14.69 -18.11 -4.33
CA THR A 86 -14.76 -18.11 -5.80
C THR A 86 -13.80 -17.12 -6.43
N PHE A 87 -13.19 -16.23 -5.64
CA PHE A 87 -12.19 -15.28 -6.10
C PHE A 87 -10.95 -16.00 -6.65
N VAL A 88 -10.58 -15.67 -7.88
CA VAL A 88 -9.39 -16.20 -8.56
C VAL A 88 -8.41 -15.05 -8.75
N LEU A 89 -7.24 -15.14 -8.13
CA LEU A 89 -6.18 -14.16 -8.34
C LEU A 89 -5.61 -14.30 -9.76
N THR A 90 -5.29 -13.18 -10.41
CA THR A 90 -4.52 -13.21 -11.66
C THR A 90 -3.11 -13.76 -11.42
N ASP A 91 -2.59 -14.56 -12.34
CA ASP A 91 -1.19 -15.03 -12.31
C ASP A 91 -0.21 -13.96 -12.86
N ASP A 92 -0.70 -12.91 -13.53
CA ASP A 92 0.12 -11.84 -14.10
C ASP A 92 -0.05 -10.51 -13.34
N HIS A 93 1.02 -10.09 -12.66
CA HIS A 93 1.12 -8.79 -11.99
C HIS A 93 2.13 -7.85 -12.66
N SER A 94 2.59 -8.17 -13.87
CA SER A 94 3.58 -7.36 -14.59
C SER A 94 3.04 -5.97 -14.96
N SER A 95 1.74 -5.85 -15.23
CA SER A 95 1.07 -4.58 -15.49
C SER A 95 1.14 -3.65 -14.27
N LEU A 96 0.80 -4.16 -13.09
CA LEU A 96 0.90 -3.44 -11.82
C LEU A 96 2.34 -2.96 -11.55
N VAL A 97 3.32 -3.85 -11.74
CA VAL A 97 4.73 -3.50 -11.55
C VAL A 97 5.14 -2.39 -12.52
N ARG A 98 4.75 -2.48 -13.79
CA ARG A 98 5.06 -1.47 -14.82
C ARG A 98 4.44 -0.12 -14.49
N GLU A 99 3.17 -0.09 -14.09
CA GLU A 99 2.47 1.14 -13.70
C GLU A 99 3.25 1.90 -12.62
N TYR A 100 3.69 1.21 -11.56
CA TYR A 100 4.43 1.88 -10.48
C TYR A 100 5.89 2.21 -10.84
N LEU A 101 6.49 1.53 -11.82
CA LEU A 101 7.76 1.94 -12.41
C LEU A 101 7.61 3.26 -13.18
N ASP A 102 6.51 3.43 -13.92
CA ASP A 102 6.21 4.68 -14.64
C ASP A 102 5.94 5.83 -13.66
N VAL A 103 5.29 5.55 -12.52
CA VAL A 103 5.15 6.50 -11.42
C VAL A 103 6.52 6.92 -10.88
N LEU A 104 7.43 5.97 -10.58
CA LEU A 104 8.78 6.30 -10.12
C LEU A 104 9.54 7.16 -11.13
N GLN A 105 9.46 6.84 -12.41
CA GLN A 105 10.08 7.64 -13.46
C GLN A 105 9.53 9.08 -13.49
N SER A 106 8.20 9.22 -13.31
CA SER A 106 7.54 10.52 -13.25
C SER A 106 7.95 11.33 -12.03
N LEU A 107 8.10 10.69 -10.86
CA LEU A 107 8.60 11.34 -9.64
C LEU A 107 10.02 11.87 -9.85
N ASN A 108 10.89 11.08 -10.47
CA ASN A 108 12.30 11.43 -10.71
C ASN A 108 12.49 12.51 -11.78
N SER A 109 11.52 12.72 -12.66
CA SER A 109 11.60 13.71 -13.74
C SER A 109 10.84 15.01 -13.44
N SER A 110 10.05 15.04 -12.36
CA SER A 110 9.21 16.18 -12.02
C SER A 110 9.99 17.28 -11.27
N PRO A 111 10.04 18.53 -11.79
CA PRO A 111 10.70 19.65 -11.11
C PRO A 111 10.09 19.99 -9.75
N VAL A 112 8.83 19.61 -9.51
CA VAL A 112 8.11 19.87 -8.25
C VAL A 112 8.82 19.23 -7.05
N TYR A 113 9.62 18.19 -7.27
CA TYR A 113 10.33 17.47 -6.21
C TYR A 113 11.77 17.95 -5.96
N MET A 114 12.29 18.93 -6.71
CA MET A 114 13.70 19.33 -6.68
C MET A 114 14.22 19.70 -5.28
N ASP A 115 13.36 20.29 -4.43
CA ASP A 115 13.66 20.61 -3.02
C ASP A 115 12.65 20.01 -2.03
N ALA A 116 11.73 19.18 -2.53
CA ALA A 116 10.65 18.62 -1.74
C ALA A 116 10.99 17.16 -1.31
N TYR A 117 12.07 17.00 -0.53
CA TYR A 117 12.65 15.69 -0.22
C TYR A 117 11.68 14.74 0.50
N VAL A 118 10.93 15.26 1.48
CA VAL A 118 9.97 14.47 2.27
C VAL A 118 8.80 13.97 1.41
N PRO A 119 8.06 14.81 0.66
CA PRO A 119 7.01 14.30 -0.23
C PRO A 119 7.55 13.43 -1.37
N TYR A 120 8.75 13.70 -1.87
CA TYR A 120 9.41 12.86 -2.87
C TYR A 120 9.66 11.43 -2.35
N LEU A 121 10.26 11.29 -1.16
CA LEU A 121 10.51 10.01 -0.53
C LEU A 121 9.21 9.33 -0.06
N SER A 122 8.19 10.08 0.34
CA SER A 122 6.86 9.52 0.65
C SER A 122 6.24 8.84 -0.57
N ASN A 123 6.18 9.53 -1.72
CA ASN A 123 5.62 8.96 -2.94
C ASN A 123 6.48 7.82 -3.50
N THR A 124 7.81 7.93 -3.38
CA THR A 124 8.74 6.82 -3.67
C THR A 124 8.44 5.60 -2.79
N CYS A 125 8.21 5.78 -1.49
CA CYS A 125 7.83 4.70 -0.58
C CYS A 125 6.55 4.00 -1.03
N LYS A 126 5.51 4.77 -1.42
CA LYS A 126 4.24 4.24 -1.92
C LYS A 126 4.42 3.40 -3.19
N ALA A 127 5.15 3.93 -4.17
CA ALA A 127 5.40 3.25 -5.43
C ALA A 127 6.24 1.97 -5.24
N MET A 128 7.35 2.06 -4.50
CA MET A 128 8.22 0.91 -4.22
C MET A 128 7.49 -0.19 -3.45
N LYS A 129 6.67 0.17 -2.46
CA LYS A 129 5.85 -0.82 -1.74
C LYS A 129 4.94 -1.60 -2.71
N ASN A 130 4.26 -0.92 -3.62
CA ASN A 130 3.36 -1.57 -4.58
C ASN A 130 4.12 -2.43 -5.62
N ILE A 131 5.31 -2.00 -6.05
CA ILE A 131 6.22 -2.83 -6.86
C ILE A 131 6.59 -4.09 -6.07
N GLY A 132 7.04 -3.95 -4.82
CA GLY A 132 7.43 -5.08 -3.98
C GLY A 132 6.30 -6.08 -3.77
N ILE A 133 5.07 -5.60 -3.54
CA ILE A 133 3.86 -6.45 -3.46
C ILE A 133 3.66 -7.22 -4.78
N GLY A 134 3.71 -6.54 -5.94
CA GLY A 134 3.54 -7.16 -7.25
C GLY A 134 4.61 -8.24 -7.54
N VAL A 135 5.87 -7.94 -7.24
CA VAL A 135 7.01 -8.87 -7.43
C VAL A 135 6.89 -10.09 -6.53
N LEU A 136 6.52 -9.91 -5.27
CA LEU A 136 6.29 -11.02 -4.35
C LEU A 136 5.10 -11.88 -4.78
N ALA A 137 4.03 -11.24 -5.27
CA ALA A 137 2.86 -11.94 -5.78
C ALA A 137 3.16 -12.80 -7.02
N GLN A 138 4.03 -12.34 -7.94
CA GLN A 138 4.53 -13.17 -9.06
C GLN A 138 5.24 -14.44 -8.56
N LYS A 139 5.87 -14.37 -7.38
CA LYS A 139 6.51 -15.51 -6.69
C LYS A 139 5.53 -16.27 -5.79
N ARG A 140 4.22 -16.02 -5.90
CA ARG A 140 3.12 -16.55 -5.06
C ARG A 140 3.31 -16.31 -3.56
N LYS A 141 3.94 -15.19 -3.20
CA LYS A 141 4.10 -14.71 -1.83
C LYS A 141 3.23 -13.47 -1.62
N PHE A 142 2.17 -13.60 -0.84
CA PHE A 142 1.23 -12.52 -0.59
C PHE A 142 1.59 -11.80 0.70
N ILE A 143 2.41 -10.75 0.58
CA ILE A 143 2.90 -9.96 1.72
C ILE A 143 2.47 -8.51 1.52
N PHE A 144 1.52 -8.05 2.34
CA PHE A 144 0.99 -6.68 2.29
C PHE A 144 1.59 -5.76 3.35
N GLU A 145 2.42 -6.30 4.24
CA GLU A 145 3.11 -5.53 5.27
C GLU A 145 4.21 -4.67 4.64
N LYS A 146 4.17 -3.35 4.90
CA LYS A 146 4.88 -2.34 4.08
C LYS A 146 6.40 -2.55 4.10
N HIS A 147 6.98 -2.75 5.29
CA HIS A 147 8.43 -2.92 5.43
C HIS A 147 8.90 -4.22 4.76
N LEU A 148 8.15 -5.32 4.91
CA LEU A 148 8.48 -6.60 4.26
C LEU A 148 8.37 -6.50 2.73
N ALA A 149 7.37 -5.79 2.20
CA ALA A 149 7.27 -5.57 0.75
C ALA A 149 8.50 -4.82 0.19
N LEU A 150 8.98 -3.80 0.92
CA LEU A 150 10.17 -3.04 0.54
C LEU A 150 11.46 -3.87 0.65
N GLU A 151 11.63 -4.61 1.74
CA GLU A 151 12.85 -5.39 2.01
C GLU A 151 12.94 -6.66 1.17
N LEU A 152 11.85 -7.45 1.11
CA LEU A 152 11.84 -8.74 0.42
C LEU A 152 11.49 -8.61 -1.06
N GLY A 153 10.61 -7.67 -1.42
CA GLY A 153 10.16 -7.47 -2.79
C GLY A 153 11.05 -6.54 -3.60
N CYS A 154 11.60 -5.49 -2.97
CA CYS A 154 12.47 -4.52 -3.66
C CYS A 154 13.95 -4.62 -3.26
N HIS A 155 14.31 -5.55 -2.38
CA HIS A 155 15.67 -5.74 -1.90
C HIS A 155 16.29 -4.44 -1.31
N LEU A 156 15.47 -3.63 -0.63
CA LEU A 156 15.97 -2.46 0.10
C LEU A 156 16.60 -2.89 1.42
N SER A 157 17.63 -2.17 1.84
CA SER A 157 18.18 -2.38 3.18
C SER A 157 17.21 -1.87 4.26
N ILE A 158 17.33 -2.41 5.47
CA ILE A 158 16.53 -1.99 6.64
C ILE A 158 16.60 -0.47 6.85
N GLN A 159 17.78 0.13 6.68
CA GLN A 159 17.94 1.58 6.85
C GLN A 159 17.19 2.37 5.78
N GLN A 160 17.24 1.94 4.51
CA GLN A 160 16.48 2.60 3.43
C GLN A 160 14.97 2.47 3.64
N THR A 161 14.52 1.26 4.00
CA THR A 161 13.12 1.00 4.35
C THR A 161 12.66 1.92 5.49
N LYS A 162 13.46 2.06 6.54
CA LYS A 162 13.20 2.96 7.66
C LYS A 162 13.06 4.41 7.20
N LEU A 163 13.99 4.93 6.41
CA LEU A 163 13.95 6.32 5.93
C LEU A 163 12.73 6.59 5.05
N LEU A 164 12.39 5.68 4.13
CA LEU A 164 11.17 5.77 3.32
C LEU A 164 9.91 5.77 4.18
N MET A 165 9.85 4.91 5.21
CA MET A 165 8.73 4.87 6.14
C MET A 165 8.62 6.16 6.97
N VAL A 166 9.74 6.71 7.46
CA VAL A 166 9.76 7.99 8.17
C VAL A 166 9.24 9.10 7.26
N ALA A 167 9.75 9.22 6.04
CA ALA A 167 9.29 10.23 5.08
C ALA A 167 7.78 10.12 4.80
N ASN A 168 7.29 8.89 4.57
CA ASN A 168 5.86 8.65 4.38
C ASN A 168 5.04 9.06 5.59
N ASN A 169 5.46 8.72 6.80
CA ASN A 169 4.72 9.06 8.01
C ASN A 169 4.76 10.56 8.31
N THR A 170 5.89 11.23 8.08
CA THR A 170 6.01 12.68 8.21
C THR A 170 5.12 13.40 7.22
N PHE A 171 5.09 12.97 5.95
CA PHE A 171 4.27 13.63 4.93
C PHE A 171 2.78 13.38 5.12
N GLU A 172 2.37 12.12 5.27
CA GLU A 172 0.94 11.75 5.30
C GLU A 172 0.28 12.07 6.64
N ARG A 173 1.04 12.06 7.74
CA ARG A 173 0.51 12.17 9.11
C ARG A 173 1.06 13.36 9.89
N GLY A 174 1.93 14.16 9.28
CA GLY A 174 2.53 15.32 9.95
C GLY A 174 3.40 14.94 11.16
N ILE A 175 3.93 13.72 11.23
CA ILE A 175 4.79 13.29 12.35
C ILE A 175 6.06 14.15 12.34
N PRO A 176 6.35 14.92 13.40
CA PRO A 176 7.49 15.81 13.44
C PRO A 176 8.80 15.02 13.42
N ILE A 177 9.80 15.57 12.75
CA ILE A 177 11.16 15.06 12.69
C ILE A 177 12.14 16.14 13.13
N ASP A 178 13.25 15.74 13.74
CA ASP A 178 14.32 16.66 14.08
C ASP A 178 15.20 17.01 12.86
N GLN A 179 16.13 17.95 13.06
CA GLN A 179 17.04 18.42 12.01
C GLN A 179 18.01 17.33 11.53
N GLY A 180 18.38 16.37 12.39
CA GLY A 180 19.25 15.27 12.01
C GLY A 180 18.55 14.30 11.06
N MET A 181 17.32 13.93 11.39
CA MET A 181 16.47 13.09 10.53
C MET A 181 16.15 13.79 9.20
N LEU A 182 15.86 15.10 9.21
CA LEU A 182 15.66 15.86 7.98
C LEU A 182 16.90 15.83 7.08
N HIS A 183 18.10 15.92 7.67
CA HIS A 183 19.36 15.78 6.94
C HIS A 183 19.51 14.37 6.33
N GLU A 184 19.23 13.32 7.09
CA GLU A 184 19.25 11.93 6.57
C GLU A 184 18.28 11.74 5.40
N LEU A 185 17.05 12.26 5.49
CA LEU A 185 16.08 12.21 4.41
C LEU A 185 16.55 12.98 3.17
N LYS A 186 17.21 14.12 3.35
CA LYS A 186 17.79 14.87 2.22
C LYS A 186 18.88 14.07 1.51
N VAL A 187 19.79 13.45 2.27
CA VAL A 187 20.85 12.59 1.72
C VAL A 187 20.25 11.41 0.95
N GLU A 188 19.25 10.75 1.53
CA GLU A 188 18.58 9.61 0.88
C GLU A 188 17.81 10.03 -0.39
N ALA A 189 17.15 11.19 -0.38
CA ALA A 189 16.48 11.72 -1.57
C ALA A 189 17.44 11.95 -2.73
N THR A 190 18.63 12.51 -2.46
CA THR A 190 19.69 12.68 -3.47
C THR A 190 20.17 11.32 -3.98
N ASN A 191 20.53 10.40 -3.08
CA ASN A 191 20.96 9.05 -3.45
C ASN A 191 19.92 8.35 -4.32
N TRP A 192 18.64 8.49 -3.97
CA TRP A 192 17.54 7.91 -4.73
C TRP A 192 17.43 8.51 -6.11
N GLY A 193 17.44 9.84 -6.24
CA GLY A 193 17.39 10.54 -7.52
C GLY A 193 18.49 10.11 -8.49
N GLU A 194 19.71 9.90 -7.97
CA GLU A 194 20.86 9.45 -8.77
C GLU A 194 20.77 7.96 -9.16
N ASN A 195 20.16 7.12 -8.32
CA ASN A 195 20.22 5.66 -8.45
C ASN A 195 18.87 4.96 -8.66
N TRP A 196 17.77 5.69 -8.90
CA TRP A 196 16.41 5.11 -8.96
C TRP A 196 16.27 3.97 -9.97
N LYS A 197 16.97 4.06 -11.12
CA LYS A 197 16.96 3.00 -12.14
C LYS A 197 17.57 1.70 -11.63
N GLU A 198 18.60 1.80 -10.80
CA GLU A 198 19.21 0.62 -10.18
C GLU A 198 18.26 0.02 -9.13
N TYR A 199 17.59 0.84 -8.31
CA TYR A 199 16.57 0.36 -7.39
C TYR A 199 15.41 -0.35 -8.11
N ALA A 200 14.91 0.25 -9.19
CA ALA A 200 13.88 -0.33 -10.04
C ALA A 200 14.33 -1.65 -10.67
N ARG A 201 15.55 -1.70 -11.22
CA ARG A 201 16.13 -2.90 -11.85
C ARG A 201 16.28 -4.05 -10.86
N ARG A 202 16.75 -3.77 -9.65
CA ARG A 202 16.88 -4.79 -8.58
C ARG A 202 15.53 -5.31 -8.13
N ALA A 203 14.51 -4.45 -8.06
CA ALA A 203 13.18 -4.87 -7.62
C ALA A 203 12.51 -5.87 -8.57
N VAL A 204 12.83 -5.84 -9.87
CA VAL A 204 12.19 -6.72 -10.87
C VAL A 204 12.97 -8.00 -11.19
N GLN A 205 14.03 -8.32 -10.41
CA GLN A 205 14.83 -9.55 -10.55
C GLN A 205 14.28 -10.71 -9.69
#